data_AF-A0A699ZED7-F1
#
_entry.id   AF-A0A699ZED7-F1
#
_cell.length_a   1.000
_cell.length_b   1.000
_cell.length_c   1.000
_cell.angle_alpha   90.00
_cell.angle_beta   90.00
_cell.angle_gamma   90.00
#
_symmetry.space_group_name_H-M   'P 1'
#
loop_
_entity.id
_entity.type
_entity.pdbx_description
1 polymer ?
#
loop_
_entity_poly.entity_id
_entity_poly.type
_entity_poly.pdbx_seq_one_letter_code
_entity_poly.pdbx_strand_id
1 'polypeptide(L)'
;GKSTVCRLLLNWGVRSGWEPTFVDLDVGGFGGARVRAGQGNITVPGCVAACPVESPLEIEPEGASGSSLDLPLVHFFGHTSPGDAPELY
;
A
#
# COMPACT_ATOMS: atom_id res chain seq x y z
N GLY A 1 -7.61 9.78 4.28
CA GLY A 1 -7.02 10.89 3.51
C GLY A 1 -5.67 10.52 2.93
N LYS A 2 -4.70 10.13 3.76
CA LYS A 2 -3.32 9.80 3.35
C LYS A 2 -3.23 8.90 2.11
N SER A 3 -3.80 7.70 2.17
CA SER A 3 -3.75 6.72 1.05
C SER A 3 -4.44 7.22 -0.22
N THR A 4 -5.50 8.03 -0.10
CA THR A 4 -6.18 8.66 -1.24
C THR A 4 -5.28 9.68 -1.93
N VAL A 5 -4.61 10.54 -1.17
CA VAL A 5 -3.65 11.53 -1.70
C VAL A 5 -2.46 10.84 -2.35
N CYS A 6 -1.91 9.79 -1.72
CA CYS A 6 -0.82 8.99 -2.31
C CYS A 6 -1.21 8.42 -3.68
N ARG A 7 -2.39 7.79 -3.81
CA ARG A 7 -2.87 7.26 -5.11
C ARG A 7 -3.04 8.36 -6.16
N LEU A 8 -3.55 9.52 -5.78
CA LEU A 8 -3.67 10.66 -6.69
C LEU A 8 -2.31 11.15 -7.20
N LEU A 9 -1.32 11.26 -6.31
CA LEU A 9 0.03 11.70 -6.67
C LEU A 9 0.75 10.68 -7.57
N LEU A 10 0.60 9.38 -7.28
CA LEU A 10 1.15 8.31 -8.13
C LEU A 10 0.55 8.35 -9.53
N ASN A 11 -0.78 8.43 -9.63
CA ASN A 11 -1.46 8.51 -10.92
C ASN A 11 -1.09 9.77 -11.69
N TRP A 12 -0.89 10.89 -11.00
CA TRP A 12 -0.42 12.11 -11.62
C TRP A 12 1.02 11.94 -12.16
N GLY A 13 1.94 11.39 -11.36
CA GLY A 13 3.31 11.12 -11.76
C GLY A 13 3.39 10.22 -13.00
N VAL A 14 2.67 9.10 -12.99
CA VAL A 14 2.62 8.18 -14.15
C VAL A 14 2.08 8.88 -15.39
N ARG A 15 0.99 9.64 -15.27
CA ARG A 15 0.43 10.43 -16.38
C ARG A 15 1.36 11.52 -16.89
N SER A 16 2.30 11.98 -16.06
CA SER A 16 3.36 12.91 -16.44
C SER A 16 4.59 12.22 -17.05
N GLY A 17 4.56 10.89 -17.24
CA GLY A 17 5.67 10.12 -17.81
C GLY A 17 6.75 9.73 -16.80
N TRP A 18 6.44 9.77 -15.51
CA TRP A 18 7.33 9.31 -14.44
C TRP A 18 6.99 7.89 -14.02
N GLU A 19 7.96 7.17 -13.47
CA GLU A 19 7.77 5.84 -12.87
C GLU A 19 7.99 5.91 -11.35
N PRO A 20 7.05 6.48 -10.59
CA PRO A 20 7.22 6.65 -9.15
C PRO A 20 7.18 5.31 -8.41
N THR A 21 7.90 5.21 -7.30
CA THR A 21 7.79 4.06 -6.38
C THR A 21 6.75 4.34 -5.31
N PHE A 22 5.76 3.45 -5.20
CA PHE A 22 4.80 3.46 -4.11
C PHE A 22 5.35 2.68 -2.91
N VAL A 23 5.47 3.34 -1.76
CA VAL A 23 5.95 2.75 -0.51
C VAL A 23 4.82 2.72 0.52
N ASP A 24 4.48 1.53 0.99
CA ASP A 24 3.47 1.27 2.02
C ASP A 24 4.17 0.85 3.32
N LEU A 25 4.10 1.73 4.30
CA LEU A 25 4.65 1.50 5.65
C LEU A 25 3.55 1.10 6.65
N ASP A 26 2.28 1.05 6.23
CA ASP A 26 1.18 0.73 7.14
C ASP A 26 1.04 -0.78 7.31
N VAL A 27 1.67 -1.32 8.36
CA VAL A 27 1.58 -2.75 8.72
C VAL A 27 0.18 -3.16 9.20
N GLY A 28 -0.68 -2.20 9.50
CA GLY A 28 -2.06 -2.43 9.95
C GLY A 28 -2.96 -2.85 8.80
N GLY A 29 -3.11 -4.16 8.59
CA GLY A 29 -4.11 -4.69 7.66
C GLY A 29 -5.41 -5.16 8.34
N PHE A 30 -6.49 -5.19 7.56
CA PHE A 30 -7.86 -5.72 7.77
C PHE A 30 -8.19 -6.41 9.12
N GLY A 31 -8.14 -5.71 10.25
CA GLY A 31 -8.67 -6.25 11.52
C GLY A 31 -8.07 -5.68 12.80
N GLY A 32 -8.63 -4.57 13.28
CA GLY A 32 -8.36 -4.01 14.60
C GLY A 32 -9.00 -2.63 14.80
N ALA A 33 -10.00 -2.54 15.67
CA ALA A 33 -10.75 -1.34 16.13
C ALA A 33 -11.64 -0.54 15.15
N ARG A 34 -11.51 -0.67 13.83
CA ARG A 34 -12.55 -0.28 12.85
C ARG A 34 -12.17 -0.88 11.50
N VAL A 35 -12.90 -1.90 11.06
CA VAL A 35 -12.77 -2.45 9.71
C VAL A 35 -13.08 -1.33 8.72
N ARG A 36 -12.04 -0.73 8.14
CA ARG A 36 -12.16 -0.10 6.83
C ARG A 36 -11.62 -1.13 5.86
N ALA A 37 -12.54 -1.79 5.15
CA ALA A 37 -12.17 -2.41 3.91
C ALA A 37 -11.43 -1.37 3.05
N GLY A 38 -10.26 -1.73 2.50
CA GLY A 38 -9.56 -0.89 1.53
C GLY A 38 -8.44 0.03 2.04
N GLN A 39 -7.79 -0.24 3.18
CA GLN A 39 -6.51 0.37 3.52
C GLN A 39 -5.43 -0.72 3.67
N GLY A 40 -4.64 -0.90 2.61
CA GLY A 40 -3.57 -1.88 2.46
C GLY A 40 -3.41 -2.14 0.96
N ASN A 41 -2.45 -1.48 0.32
CA ASN A 41 -2.46 -1.30 -1.14
C ASN A 41 -1.52 -2.24 -1.91
N ILE A 42 -0.54 -2.87 -1.24
CA ILE A 42 0.48 -3.69 -1.92
C ILE A 42 0.43 -5.16 -1.50
N THR A 43 0.34 -5.46 -0.20
CA THR A 43 0.49 -6.84 0.32
C THR A 43 -0.39 -7.14 1.53
N VAL A 44 -0.20 -8.31 2.15
CA VAL A 44 -0.94 -8.79 3.32
C VAL A 44 -0.64 -7.96 4.61
N PRO A 45 -1.52 -7.98 5.63
CA PRO A 45 -1.26 -7.34 6.93
C PRO A 45 0.08 -7.79 7.54
N GLY A 46 0.74 -6.90 8.28
CA GLY A 46 2.01 -7.18 8.95
C GLY A 46 3.24 -7.10 8.04
N CYS A 47 3.09 -6.50 6.85
CA CYS A 47 4.18 -6.25 5.92
C CYS A 47 4.34 -4.76 5.65
N VAL A 48 5.57 -4.34 5.37
CA VAL A 48 5.87 -3.09 4.67
C VAL A 48 6.36 -3.43 3.27
N ALA A 49 6.04 -2.60 2.29
CA ALA A 49 6.36 -2.90 0.90
C ALA A 49 6.67 -1.67 0.06
N ALA A 50 7.43 -1.87 -1.01
CA ALA A 50 7.69 -0.87 -2.04
C ALA A 50 7.49 -1.48 -3.43
N CYS A 51 6.83 -0.77 -4.33
CA CYS A 51 6.59 -1.25 -5.69
C CYS A 51 6.70 -0.08 -6.70
N PRO A 52 7.42 -0.24 -7.82
CA PRO A 52 7.33 0.72 -8.91
C PRO A 52 5.91 0.78 -9.48
N VAL A 53 5.50 1.95 -9.96
CA VAL A 53 4.20 2.17 -10.59
C VAL A 53 4.45 2.66 -12.01
N GLU A 54 4.26 1.76 -12.98
CA GLU A 54 4.52 2.03 -14.40
C GLU A 54 3.24 2.39 -15.16
N SER A 55 2.09 1.96 -14.66
CA SER A 55 0.76 2.25 -15.21
C SER A 55 -0.14 2.94 -14.19
N PRO A 56 -1.07 3.81 -14.61
CA PRO A 56 -2.02 4.42 -13.68
C PRO A 56 -2.75 3.35 -12.88
N LEU A 57 -2.78 3.52 -11.55
CA LEU A 57 -3.52 2.65 -10.65
C LEU A 57 -5.01 2.79 -10.92
N GLU A 58 -5.66 1.67 -11.20
CA GLU A 58 -7.11 1.62 -11.34
C GLU A 58 -7.78 1.97 -10.00
N ILE A 59 -8.88 2.72 -10.08
CA ILE A 59 -9.78 2.90 -8.95
C ILE A 59 -10.65 1.64 -8.92
N GLU A 60 -10.11 0.54 -8.41
CA GLU A 60 -10.89 -0.67 -8.28
C GLU A 60 -12.05 -0.44 -7.28
N PRO A 61 -13.29 -0.79 -7.63
CA PRO A 61 -14.37 -0.84 -6.66
C PRO A 61 -14.00 -1.84 -5.56
N GLU A 62 -14.35 -1.52 -4.31
CA GLU A 62 -13.99 -2.34 -3.15
C GLU A 62 -14.29 -3.83 -3.39
N GLY A 63 -13.24 -4.67 -3.48
CA GLY A 63 -13.37 -6.12 -3.63
C GLY A 63 -12.88 -6.70 -4.95
N ALA A 64 -12.46 -5.90 -5.92
CA ALA A 64 -11.67 -6.43 -7.02
C ALA A 64 -10.22 -6.65 -6.56
N SER A 65 -9.67 -7.80 -6.95
CA SER A 65 -8.43 -8.36 -6.44
C SER A 65 -7.36 -8.30 -7.53
N GLY A 66 -6.91 -7.10 -7.87
CA GLY A 66 -5.79 -6.92 -8.78
C GLY A 66 -5.10 -5.59 -8.57
N SER A 67 -4.12 -5.51 -7.67
CA SER A 67 -3.22 -4.35 -7.66
C SER A 67 -2.38 -4.39 -8.93
N SER A 68 -2.38 -3.30 -9.72
CA SER A 68 -1.52 -3.08 -10.89
C SER A 68 -0.01 -2.96 -10.55
N LEU A 69 0.38 -3.51 -9.40
CA LEU A 69 1.68 -3.40 -8.77
C LEU A 69 2.42 -4.72 -8.98
N ASP A 70 3.23 -4.76 -10.02
CA ASP A 70 4.04 -5.91 -10.37
C ASP A 70 5.37 -5.86 -9.60
N LEU A 71 5.79 -7.00 -9.04
CA LEU A 71 7.11 -7.20 -8.39
C LEU A 71 7.39 -6.29 -7.17
N PRO A 72 6.59 -6.35 -6.09
CA PRO A 72 6.87 -5.59 -4.88
C PRO A 72 8.09 -6.14 -4.12
N LEU A 73 8.92 -5.24 -3.57
CA LEU A 73 9.84 -5.55 -2.47
C LEU A 73 9.04 -5.58 -1.17
N VAL A 74 9.12 -6.68 -0.42
CA VAL A 74 8.30 -6.90 0.78
C VAL A 74 9.17 -7.28 1.97
N HIS A 75 8.96 -6.61 3.10
CA HIS A 75 9.52 -6.99 4.39
C HIS A 75 8.40 -7.37 5.36
N PHE A 76 8.51 -8.56 5.97
CA PHE A 76 7.55 -9.07 6.93
C PHE A 76 7.91 -8.59 8.34
N PHE A 77 7.07 -7.73 8.91
CA PHE A 77 7.19 -7.22 10.28
C PHE A 77 6.57 -8.17 11.30
N GLY A 78 5.49 -8.88 10.93
CA GLY A 78 4.85 -9.89 11.78
C GLY A 78 3.90 -9.36 12.86
N HIS A 79 3.79 -8.04 13.02
CA HIS A 79 2.81 -7.39 13.90
C HIS A 79 1.92 -6.43 13.10
N THR A 80 0.71 -6.18 13.58
CA THR A 80 -0.24 -5.25 12.92
C THR A 80 -0.22 -3.85 13.55
N SER A 81 0.60 -3.66 14.58
CA SER A 81 0.84 -2.38 15.24
C SER A 81 2.36 -2.13 15.31
N PRO A 82 2.86 -1.00 14.79
CA PRO A 82 4.27 -0.61 14.91
C PRO A 82 4.79 -0.62 16.35
N GLY A 83 3.90 -0.33 17.33
CA GLY A 83 4.24 -0.28 18.75
C GLY A 83 4.53 -1.63 19.38
N ASP A 84 4.22 -2.74 18.73
CA ASP A 84 4.44 -4.08 19.28
C ASP A 84 5.93 -4.47 19.23
N ALA A 85 6.69 -3.91 18.28
CA ALA A 85 8.13 -4.13 18.13
C ALA A 85 8.82 -2.89 17.52
N PRO A 86 8.94 -1.78 18.27
CA PRO A 86 9.35 -0.47 17.72
C PRO A 86 10.81 -0.39 17.29
N GLU A 87 11.68 -1.30 17.74
CA GLU A 87 13.08 -1.37 17.27
C GLU A 87 13.20 -2.13 15.94
N LEU A 88 12.25 -3.02 15.65
CA LEU A 88 12.19 -3.79 14.40
C LEU A 88 11.45 -3.04 13.29
N TYR A 89 10.51 -2.18 13.67
CA TYR A 89 9.71 -1.33 12.78
C TYR A 89 10.48 -0.10 12.30
#